data_AF-Q7N2A5-F1
#
_entry.id   AF-Q7N2A5-F1
#
_cell.length_a   1.000
_cell.length_b   1.000
_cell.length_c   1.000
_cell.angle_alpha   90.00
_cell.angle_beta   90.00
_cell.angle_gamma   90.00
#
_symmetry.space_group_name_H-M   'P 1'
#
loop_
_entity.id
_entity.type
_entity.pdbx_description
1 polymer ?
#
loop_
_entity_poly.entity_id
_entity_poly.type
_entity_poly.pdbx_seq_one_letter_code
_entity_poly.pdbx_strand_id
1 'polypeptide(L)'
;METWMYLSQGFEVAMVPQNLIIALIGCFVGTIVGLLPGLGPINGVAILLPLAFALKLPAESALILLATVYIGCEYGGRISSILLNVPGDAAAIMTALDGYPMAKQGRAGVALSISAVSSFCGSLLAIFGIILFAPLLAQWSLAFGPAEYFALMVFAIACLGSMMSQNPLKSLLAALIGLGLATVGVDANTGVYRFTFDNVHLSDGIQFIVVVIGLFSVSEILLMLESTSAGKTIIRKTGRLLFNRKEAAECAMPTLRSSFIGFFVGILPGAGATIASAITYMTEKKLSGNSDSFGKGDIRGVAAPEAANNASACGSFIPMLTLGVPGSGTTAVMMGALTLYNITPGPGMFTEQPDIVWGLIAALLIANIILLIMNIPMIGLFTRMLTIPLWFLVPAIATVSAVGVYAIHSTTFDLLLMVGLGIFGYILRKMNFPMSPLILGFVLGEMLEQNLRRALSISNGEFGILWSSTITQSLLILAALVLIIPPILRIIRKRRIQQMATENKT
;
A
#
# COMPACT_ATOMS: atom_id res chain seq x y z
N MET A 1 18.24 14.04 21.72
CA MET A 1 17.49 15.27 22.05
C MET A 1 16.78 15.84 20.83
N GLU A 2 17.39 15.79 19.65
CA GLU A 2 16.78 16.28 18.39
C GLU A 2 15.48 15.57 17.99
N THR A 3 15.40 14.22 18.08
CA THR A 3 14.16 13.48 17.71
C THR A 3 12.92 13.91 18.50
N TRP A 4 13.07 14.20 19.79
CA TRP A 4 11.95 14.65 20.62
C TRP A 4 11.51 16.07 20.26
N MET A 5 12.46 16.94 19.89
CA MET A 5 12.19 18.31 19.44
C MET A 5 11.52 18.33 18.06
N TYR A 6 11.99 17.50 17.13
CA TYR A 6 11.33 17.32 15.85
C TYR A 6 9.94 16.69 15.98
N LEU A 7 9.77 15.75 16.91
CA LEU A 7 8.45 15.18 17.19
C LEU A 7 7.51 16.24 17.76
N SER A 8 7.96 17.11 18.68
CA SER A 8 7.12 18.22 19.17
C SER A 8 6.73 19.18 18.06
N GLN A 9 7.64 19.52 17.14
CA GLN A 9 7.35 20.33 15.96
C GLN A 9 6.33 19.63 15.04
N GLY A 10 6.47 18.32 14.85
CA GLY A 10 5.47 17.52 14.12
C GLY A 10 4.07 17.59 14.74
N PHE A 11 3.98 17.57 16.07
CA PHE A 11 2.70 17.77 16.76
C PHE A 11 2.14 19.18 16.57
N GLU A 12 2.98 20.22 16.52
CA GLU A 12 2.53 21.58 16.22
C GLU A 12 1.86 21.64 14.86
N VAL A 13 2.45 21.01 13.83
CA VAL A 13 1.86 20.91 12.48
C VAL A 13 0.57 20.08 12.50
N ALA A 14 0.60 18.90 13.12
CA ALA A 14 -0.53 17.97 13.08
C ALA A 14 -1.74 18.43 13.91
N MET A 15 -1.50 19.21 14.98
CA MET A 15 -2.55 19.74 15.86
C MET A 15 -3.14 21.07 15.37
N VAL A 16 -2.64 21.64 14.27
CA VAL A 16 -3.32 22.75 13.60
C VAL A 16 -4.78 22.34 13.32
N PRO A 17 -5.78 23.15 13.67
CA PRO A 17 -7.20 22.78 13.54
C PRO A 17 -7.58 22.30 12.13
N GLN A 18 -7.00 22.91 11.10
CA GLN A 18 -7.16 22.50 9.72
C GLN A 18 -6.65 21.06 9.48
N ASN A 19 -5.45 20.73 9.95
CA ASN A 19 -4.86 19.40 9.79
C ASN A 19 -5.60 18.33 10.60
N LEU A 20 -6.14 18.68 11.78
CA LEU A 20 -7.01 17.78 12.55
C LEU A 20 -8.32 17.47 11.81
N ILE A 21 -8.95 18.48 11.20
CA ILE A 21 -10.16 18.30 10.38
C ILE A 21 -9.84 17.43 9.16
N ILE A 22 -8.72 17.70 8.49
CA ILE A 22 -8.26 16.93 7.33
C ILE A 22 -8.00 15.47 7.72
N ALA A 23 -7.31 15.24 8.85
CA ALA A 23 -7.07 13.90 9.37
C ALA A 23 -8.38 13.17 9.72
N LEU A 24 -9.34 13.87 10.33
CA LEU A 24 -10.67 13.30 10.63
C LEU A 24 -11.43 12.93 9.36
N ILE A 25 -11.46 13.82 8.36
CA ILE A 25 -12.07 13.58 7.05
C ILE A 25 -11.38 12.40 6.37
N GLY A 26 -10.05 12.38 6.33
CA GLY A 26 -9.29 11.29 5.72
C GLY A 26 -9.52 9.95 6.41
N CYS A 27 -9.56 9.90 7.74
CA CYS A 27 -9.93 8.71 8.49
C CYS A 27 -11.33 8.22 8.13
N PHE A 28 -12.31 9.13 8.07
CA PHE A 28 -13.71 8.82 7.78
C PHE A 28 -13.89 8.32 6.34
N VAL A 29 -13.39 9.08 5.36
CA VAL A 29 -13.43 8.73 3.93
C VAL A 29 -12.64 7.47 3.68
N GLY A 30 -11.45 7.32 4.26
CA GLY A 30 -10.64 6.11 4.19
C GLY A 30 -11.40 4.90 4.70
N THR A 31 -12.07 5.01 5.85
CA THR A 31 -12.90 3.91 6.38
C THR A 31 -14.02 3.53 5.40
N ILE A 32 -14.66 4.52 4.75
CA ILE A 32 -15.70 4.30 3.74
C ILE A 32 -15.14 3.65 2.48
N VAL A 33 -13.99 4.09 1.99
CA VAL A 33 -13.37 3.51 0.80
C VAL A 33 -12.91 2.08 1.11
N GLY A 34 -12.31 1.84 2.28
CA GLY A 34 -11.86 0.51 2.69
C GLY A 34 -12.99 -0.51 2.86
N LEU A 35 -14.14 -0.09 3.39
CA LEU A 35 -15.28 -1.00 3.56
C LEU A 35 -15.95 -1.36 2.23
N LEU A 36 -15.81 -0.53 1.19
CA LEU A 36 -16.41 -0.80 -0.11
C LEU A 36 -15.62 -1.90 -0.85
N PRO A 37 -16.27 -3.01 -1.25
CA PRO A 37 -15.62 -4.07 -1.99
C PRO A 37 -14.85 -3.58 -3.22
N GLY A 38 -13.61 -4.05 -3.38
CA GLY A 38 -12.79 -3.79 -4.57
C GLY A 38 -12.08 -2.44 -4.61
N LEU A 39 -12.43 -1.45 -3.79
CA LEU A 39 -11.68 -0.19 -3.80
C LEU A 39 -10.32 -0.35 -3.12
N GLY A 40 -10.29 -0.75 -1.85
CA GLY A 40 -9.04 -0.88 -1.10
C GLY A 40 -8.23 0.43 -1.00
N PRO A 41 -7.03 0.36 -0.39
CA PRO A 41 -6.28 1.57 -0.06
C PRO A 41 -5.66 2.28 -1.27
N ILE A 42 -5.17 1.53 -2.27
CA ILE A 42 -4.53 2.13 -3.45
C ILE A 42 -5.53 2.98 -4.24
N ASN A 43 -6.74 2.46 -4.50
CA ASN A 43 -7.77 3.23 -5.17
C ASN A 43 -8.25 4.40 -4.28
N GLY A 44 -8.35 4.22 -2.96
CA GLY A 44 -8.73 5.30 -2.04
C GLY A 44 -7.79 6.51 -2.08
N VAL A 45 -6.48 6.26 -2.02
CA VAL A 45 -5.45 7.31 -2.16
C VAL A 45 -5.48 7.91 -3.57
N ALA A 46 -5.61 7.08 -4.61
CA ALA A 46 -5.68 7.53 -6.01
C ALA A 46 -6.88 8.44 -6.29
N ILE A 47 -8.04 8.18 -5.68
CA ILE A 47 -9.27 8.97 -5.86
C ILE A 47 -9.21 10.30 -5.09
N LEU A 48 -8.55 10.35 -3.93
CA LEU A 48 -8.46 11.58 -3.14
C LEU A 48 -7.29 12.48 -3.51
N LEU A 49 -6.24 11.94 -4.12
CA LEU A 49 -5.10 12.73 -4.62
C LEU A 49 -5.54 13.96 -5.44
N PRO A 50 -6.43 13.84 -6.43
CA PRO A 50 -6.77 14.97 -7.27
C PRO A 50 -7.65 15.98 -6.55
N LEU A 51 -8.45 15.51 -5.59
CA LEU A 51 -9.23 16.37 -4.71
C LEU A 51 -8.31 17.21 -3.81
N ALA A 52 -7.22 16.64 -3.29
CA ALA A 52 -6.23 17.37 -2.51
C ALA A 52 -5.62 18.53 -3.31
N PHE A 53 -5.27 18.27 -4.57
CA PHE A 53 -4.78 19.30 -5.51
C PHE A 53 -5.84 20.34 -5.86
N ALA A 54 -7.07 19.91 -6.16
CA ALA A 54 -8.17 20.81 -6.48
C ALA A 54 -8.51 21.75 -5.30
N LEU A 55 -8.40 21.26 -4.07
CA LEU A 55 -8.56 22.05 -2.85
C LEU A 55 -7.33 22.90 -2.51
N LYS A 56 -6.26 22.84 -3.31
CA LYS A 56 -4.99 23.55 -3.12
C LYS A 56 -4.40 23.33 -1.73
N LEU A 57 -4.49 22.10 -1.22
CA LEU A 57 -3.90 21.75 0.05
C LEU A 57 -2.37 21.86 -0.05
N PRO A 58 -1.69 22.41 0.98
CA PRO A 58 -0.24 22.36 1.03
C PRO A 58 0.25 20.92 1.20
N ALA A 59 1.51 20.66 0.90
CA ALA A 59 2.05 19.31 0.76
C ALA A 59 1.91 18.49 2.05
N GLU A 60 2.15 19.10 3.21
CA GLU A 60 1.98 18.48 4.52
C GLU A 60 0.52 18.06 4.76
N SER A 61 -0.44 18.94 4.49
CA SER A 61 -1.87 18.65 4.65
C SER A 61 -2.36 17.59 3.67
N ALA A 62 -1.88 17.63 2.42
CA ALA A 62 -2.21 16.63 1.41
C ALA A 62 -1.66 15.25 1.81
N LEU A 63 -0.42 15.18 2.28
CA LEU A 63 0.17 13.93 2.74
C LEU A 63 -0.55 13.39 3.98
N ILE A 64 -0.95 14.25 4.91
CA ILE A 64 -1.80 13.87 6.06
C ILE A 64 -3.13 13.29 5.58
N LEU A 65 -3.81 13.94 4.63
CA LEU A 65 -5.05 13.42 4.05
C LEU A 65 -4.85 12.02 3.46
N LEU A 66 -3.85 11.86 2.58
CA LEU A 66 -3.59 10.59 1.89
C LEU A 66 -3.18 9.49 2.87
N ALA A 67 -2.36 9.81 3.88
CA ALA A 67 -1.95 8.87 4.90
C ALA A 67 -3.12 8.41 5.77
N THR A 68 -3.97 9.34 6.22
CA THR A 68 -5.15 9.02 7.02
C THR A 68 -6.21 8.25 6.24
N VAL A 69 -6.33 8.51 4.93
CA VAL A 69 -7.12 7.66 4.01
C VAL A 69 -6.54 6.25 3.93
N TYR A 70 -5.23 6.10 3.77
CA TYR A 70 -4.57 4.79 3.70
C TYR A 70 -4.85 3.97 4.96
N ILE A 71 -4.51 4.47 6.15
CA ILE A 71 -4.75 3.73 7.39
C ILE A 71 -6.25 3.58 7.69
N GLY A 72 -7.09 4.54 7.26
CA GLY A 72 -8.54 4.43 7.33
C GLY A 72 -9.07 3.28 6.46
N CYS A 73 -8.51 3.07 5.27
CA CYS A 73 -8.88 1.97 4.39
C CYS A 73 -8.58 0.62 5.02
N GLU A 74 -7.42 0.48 5.68
CA GLU A 74 -7.08 -0.75 6.41
C GLU A 74 -8.06 -1.04 7.55
N TYR A 75 -8.48 0.01 8.28
CA TYR A 75 -9.53 -0.12 9.29
C TYR A 75 -10.92 -0.44 8.70
N GLY A 76 -11.24 0.10 7.52
CA GLY A 76 -12.52 -0.13 6.85
C GLY A 76 -12.63 -1.54 6.26
N GLY A 77 -11.55 -2.04 5.66
CA GLY A 77 -11.49 -3.33 4.95
C GLY A 77 -11.86 -4.53 5.82
N ARG A 78 -11.57 -4.48 7.11
CA ARG A 78 -11.98 -5.53 8.07
C ARG A 78 -13.49 -5.61 8.24
N ILE A 79 -14.23 -4.50 8.08
CA ILE A 79 -15.69 -4.47 8.30
C ILE A 79 -16.40 -5.32 7.24
N SER A 80 -16.09 -5.09 5.96
CA SER A 80 -16.64 -5.87 4.84
C SER A 80 -16.14 -7.30 4.83
N SER A 81 -14.87 -7.52 5.18
CA SER A 81 -14.28 -8.87 5.32
C SER A 81 -15.00 -9.72 6.38
N ILE A 82 -15.20 -9.16 7.57
CA ILE A 82 -15.84 -9.86 8.71
C ILE A 82 -17.34 -10.07 8.46
N LEU A 83 -18.05 -9.11 7.87
CA LEU A 83 -19.51 -9.18 7.78
C LEU A 83 -20.03 -9.81 6.48
N LEU A 84 -19.30 -9.66 5.37
CA LEU A 84 -19.76 -10.06 4.03
C LEU A 84 -18.88 -11.15 3.39
N ASN A 85 -17.71 -11.46 3.96
CA ASN A 85 -16.69 -12.27 3.31
C ASN A 85 -16.33 -11.73 1.91
N VAL A 86 -16.35 -10.41 1.78
CA VAL A 86 -15.93 -9.70 0.56
C VAL A 86 -14.87 -8.69 0.99
N PRO A 87 -13.60 -9.11 0.99
CA PRO A 87 -12.53 -8.23 1.41
C PRO A 87 -12.36 -7.08 0.42
N GLY A 88 -12.19 -5.87 0.96
CA GLY A 88 -11.90 -4.66 0.17
C GLY A 88 -10.46 -4.61 -0.36
N ASP A 89 -9.54 -5.34 0.28
CA ASP A 89 -8.14 -5.48 -0.13
C ASP A 89 -7.62 -6.90 0.16
N ALA A 90 -6.55 -7.30 -0.54
CA ALA A 90 -5.93 -8.61 -0.40
C ALA A 90 -5.45 -8.92 1.03
N ALA A 91 -4.99 -7.92 1.80
CA ALA A 91 -4.53 -8.14 3.17
C ALA A 91 -5.66 -8.58 4.12
N ALA A 92 -6.88 -8.10 3.89
CA ALA A 92 -8.05 -8.39 4.72
C ALA A 92 -8.65 -9.79 4.47
N ILE A 93 -8.21 -10.50 3.41
CA ILE A 93 -8.60 -11.90 3.15
C ILE A 93 -8.27 -12.78 4.36
N MET A 94 -7.09 -12.61 4.96
CA MET A 94 -6.66 -13.43 6.09
C MET A 94 -7.53 -13.20 7.32
N THR A 95 -7.99 -11.96 7.54
CA THR A 95 -8.95 -11.63 8.59
C THR A 95 -10.31 -12.28 8.35
N ALA A 96 -10.75 -12.33 7.09
CA ALA A 96 -12.04 -12.93 6.72
C ALA A 96 -12.12 -14.43 7.07
N LEU A 97 -10.99 -15.15 7.00
CA LEU A 97 -10.92 -16.60 7.26
C LEU A 97 -11.53 -17.01 8.60
N ASP A 98 -11.30 -16.21 9.66
CA ASP A 98 -11.86 -16.45 10.98
C ASP A 98 -12.93 -15.41 11.37
N GLY A 99 -12.80 -14.18 10.90
CA GLY A 99 -13.72 -13.10 11.19
C GLY A 99 -15.13 -13.36 10.68
N TYR A 100 -15.26 -13.89 9.46
CA TYR A 100 -16.58 -14.19 8.89
C TYR A 100 -17.27 -15.39 9.57
N PRO A 101 -16.58 -16.52 9.86
CA PRO A 101 -17.14 -17.55 10.73
C PRO A 101 -17.58 -17.03 12.11
N MET A 102 -16.79 -16.16 12.76
CA MET A 102 -17.21 -15.52 14.02
C MET A 102 -18.50 -14.70 13.84
N ALA A 103 -18.63 -13.96 12.74
CA ALA A 103 -19.84 -13.20 12.45
C ALA A 103 -21.06 -14.12 12.27
N LYS A 104 -20.92 -15.23 11.54
CA LYS A 104 -21.97 -16.26 11.39
C LYS A 104 -22.41 -16.88 12.70
N GLN A 105 -21.52 -16.98 13.68
CA GLN A 105 -21.81 -17.49 15.02
C GLN A 105 -22.46 -16.43 15.94
N GLY A 106 -22.83 -15.27 15.42
CA GLY A 106 -23.37 -14.16 16.24
C GLY A 106 -22.33 -13.49 17.13
N ARG A 107 -21.04 -13.60 16.77
CA ARG A 107 -19.91 -12.93 17.44
C ARG A 107 -19.32 -11.80 16.59
N ALA A 108 -20.10 -11.23 15.67
CA ALA A 108 -19.66 -10.16 14.77
C ALA A 108 -19.11 -8.93 15.54
N GLY A 109 -19.77 -8.52 16.63
CA GLY A 109 -19.30 -7.40 17.45
C GLY A 109 -17.94 -7.68 18.12
N VAL A 110 -17.73 -8.91 18.58
CA VAL A 110 -16.44 -9.34 19.15
C VAL A 110 -15.35 -9.32 18.09
N ALA A 111 -15.60 -9.88 16.90
CA ALA A 111 -14.64 -9.87 15.79
C ALA A 111 -14.28 -8.44 15.35
N LEU A 112 -15.26 -7.54 15.27
CA LEU A 112 -15.05 -6.15 14.89
C LEU A 112 -14.36 -5.33 16.00
N SER A 113 -14.61 -5.61 17.27
CA SER A 113 -13.94 -4.88 18.36
C SER A 113 -12.50 -5.35 18.56
N ILE A 114 -12.25 -6.66 18.50
CA ILE A 114 -10.88 -7.19 18.64
C ILE A 114 -10.00 -6.79 17.46
N SER A 115 -10.53 -6.85 16.23
CA SER A 115 -9.78 -6.39 15.06
C SER A 115 -9.42 -4.91 15.17
N ALA A 116 -10.35 -4.04 15.59
CA ALA A 116 -10.05 -2.61 15.77
C ALA A 116 -8.90 -2.35 16.76
N VAL A 117 -8.90 -3.06 17.89
CA VAL A 117 -7.85 -2.92 18.91
C VAL A 117 -6.53 -3.51 18.43
N SER A 118 -6.56 -4.65 17.75
CA SER A 118 -5.36 -5.24 17.16
C SER A 118 -4.74 -4.36 16.07
N SER A 119 -5.56 -3.76 15.19
CA SER A 119 -5.13 -2.75 14.21
C SER A 119 -4.48 -1.55 14.91
N PHE A 120 -5.11 -1.04 15.98
CA PHE A 120 -4.58 0.08 16.76
C PHE A 120 -3.21 -0.24 17.38
N CYS A 121 -3.08 -1.39 18.03
CA CYS A 121 -1.81 -1.84 18.61
C CYS A 121 -0.74 -2.10 17.54
N GLY A 122 -1.13 -2.63 16.38
CA GLY A 122 -0.29 -2.79 15.19
C GLY A 122 0.31 -1.48 14.72
N SER A 123 -0.56 -0.53 14.37
CA SER A 123 -0.17 0.81 13.94
C SER A 123 0.65 1.53 15.00
N LEU A 124 0.25 1.47 16.28
CA LEU A 124 0.96 2.15 17.36
C LEU A 124 2.41 1.67 17.48
N LEU A 125 2.62 0.35 17.50
CA LEU A 125 3.97 -0.23 17.54
C LEU A 125 4.79 0.18 16.32
N ALA A 126 4.19 0.12 15.12
CA ALA A 126 4.86 0.51 13.90
C ALA A 126 5.20 2.00 13.86
N ILE A 127 4.33 2.90 14.35
CA ILE A 127 4.59 4.34 14.45
C ILE A 127 5.78 4.62 15.40
N PHE A 128 5.84 3.95 16.55
CA PHE A 128 7.05 4.03 17.40
C PHE A 128 8.28 3.48 16.68
N GLY A 129 8.11 2.42 15.90
CA GLY A 129 9.14 1.92 14.99
C GLY A 129 9.59 2.96 13.96
N ILE A 130 8.69 3.75 13.38
CA ILE A 130 9.04 4.86 12.47
C ILE A 130 9.90 5.89 13.21
N ILE A 131 9.47 6.34 14.40
CA ILE A 131 10.19 7.34 15.21
C ILE A 131 11.62 6.87 15.52
N LEU A 132 11.82 5.57 15.76
CA LEU A 132 13.13 5.00 16.11
C LEU A 132 13.99 4.69 14.87
N PHE A 133 13.44 4.00 13.88
CA PHE A 133 14.21 3.43 12.77
C PHE A 133 14.30 4.34 11.55
N ALA A 134 13.36 5.26 11.34
CA ALA A 134 13.41 6.11 10.16
C ALA A 134 14.64 7.07 10.16
N PRO A 135 14.98 7.75 11.28
CA PRO A 135 16.21 8.54 11.33
C PRO A 135 17.48 7.70 11.12
N LEU A 136 17.52 6.47 11.66
CA LEU A 136 18.64 5.55 11.50
C LEU A 136 18.83 5.13 10.03
N LEU A 137 17.74 4.81 9.34
CA LEU A 137 17.77 4.46 7.92
C LEU A 137 18.11 5.66 7.04
N ALA A 138 17.63 6.87 7.38
CA ALA A 138 17.98 8.10 6.67
C ALA A 138 19.49 8.41 6.76
N GLN A 139 20.12 8.20 7.93
CA GLN A 139 21.57 8.36 8.06
C GLN A 139 22.34 7.33 7.24
N TRP A 140 21.85 6.09 7.20
CA TRP A 140 22.48 5.02 6.43
C TRP A 140 22.40 5.26 4.91
N SER A 141 21.30 5.86 4.45
CA SER A 141 21.11 6.17 3.03
C SER A 141 21.90 7.38 2.53
N LEU A 142 22.52 8.18 3.41
CA LEU A 142 23.51 9.20 3.02
C LEU A 142 24.78 8.58 2.42
N ALA A 143 25.06 7.30 2.69
CA ALA A 143 26.20 6.60 2.11
C ALA A 143 25.97 6.14 0.66
N PHE A 144 24.77 6.35 0.09
CA PHE A 144 24.39 5.80 -1.20
C PHE A 144 24.74 6.78 -2.32
N GLY A 145 25.51 6.30 -3.30
CA GLY A 145 25.73 6.99 -4.57
C GLY A 145 24.72 6.57 -5.65
N PRO A 146 24.89 7.04 -6.89
CA PRO A 146 24.00 6.70 -8.00
C PRO A 146 23.92 5.19 -8.29
N ALA A 147 25.03 4.46 -8.14
CA ALA A 147 25.05 3.01 -8.36
C ALA A 147 24.23 2.26 -7.30
N GLU A 148 24.35 2.64 -6.03
CA GLU A 148 23.60 2.08 -4.92
C GLU A 148 22.10 2.36 -5.06
N TYR A 149 21.70 3.58 -5.42
CA TYR A 149 20.30 3.91 -5.70
C TYR A 149 19.76 3.13 -6.88
N PHE A 150 20.53 2.97 -7.96
CA PHE A 150 20.13 2.11 -9.07
C PHE A 150 19.86 0.67 -8.60
N ALA A 151 20.79 0.06 -7.86
CA ALA A 151 20.60 -1.30 -7.35
C ALA A 151 19.46 -1.41 -6.34
N LEU A 152 19.21 -0.37 -5.54
CA LEU A 152 18.09 -0.32 -4.61
C LEU A 152 16.75 -0.31 -5.36
N MET A 153 16.63 0.46 -6.44
CA MET A 153 15.43 0.47 -7.29
C MET A 153 15.23 -0.89 -7.98
N VAL A 154 16.30 -1.51 -8.49
CA VAL A 154 16.24 -2.89 -9.03
C VAL A 154 15.76 -3.88 -7.98
N PHE A 155 16.30 -3.79 -6.76
CA PHE A 155 15.88 -4.62 -5.63
C PHE A 155 14.41 -4.41 -5.27
N ALA A 156 13.95 -3.16 -5.23
CA ALA A 156 12.55 -2.82 -4.96
C ALA A 156 11.59 -3.42 -5.99
N ILE A 157 11.93 -3.28 -7.28
CA ILE A 157 11.16 -3.85 -8.40
C ILE A 157 11.17 -5.39 -8.32
N ALA A 158 12.31 -6.00 -7.97
CA ALA A 158 12.43 -7.45 -7.81
C ALA A 158 11.58 -7.99 -6.65
N CYS A 159 11.56 -7.32 -5.51
CA CYS A 159 10.74 -7.70 -4.36
C CYS A 159 9.25 -7.55 -4.66
N LEU A 160 8.82 -6.40 -5.21
CA LEU A 160 7.44 -6.17 -5.62
C LEU A 160 6.99 -7.16 -6.72
N GLY A 161 7.88 -7.47 -7.65
CA GLY A 161 7.64 -8.43 -8.73
C GLY A 161 7.41 -9.86 -8.23
N SER A 162 8.26 -10.33 -7.32
CA SER A 162 8.26 -11.74 -6.91
C SER A 162 7.31 -12.06 -5.75
N MET A 163 7.12 -11.13 -4.81
CA MET A 163 6.48 -11.41 -3.52
C MET A 163 4.96 -11.17 -3.56
N MET A 164 4.50 -10.18 -4.31
CA MET A 164 3.08 -9.75 -4.28
C MET A 164 2.11 -10.61 -5.07
N SER A 165 2.55 -11.44 -6.02
CA SER A 165 1.62 -12.12 -6.92
C SER A 165 1.76 -13.63 -6.98
N GLN A 166 0.63 -14.27 -7.29
CA GLN A 166 0.58 -15.70 -7.59
C GLN A 166 1.49 -16.04 -8.78
N ASN A 167 1.69 -15.10 -9.71
CA ASN A 167 2.49 -15.27 -10.92
C ASN A 167 3.60 -14.19 -11.04
N PRO A 168 4.80 -14.45 -10.48
CA PRO A 168 5.93 -13.52 -10.48
C PRO A 168 6.27 -12.93 -11.86
N LEU A 169 6.07 -13.70 -12.94
CA LEU A 169 6.34 -13.24 -14.30
C LEU A 169 5.39 -12.10 -14.70
N LYS A 170 4.09 -12.21 -14.38
CA LYS A 170 3.12 -11.14 -14.67
C LYS A 170 3.42 -9.88 -13.88
N SER A 171 3.91 -10.00 -12.65
CA SER A 171 4.34 -8.83 -11.88
C SER A 171 5.56 -8.15 -12.47
N LEU A 172 6.56 -8.93 -12.91
CA LEU A 172 7.77 -8.38 -13.52
C LEU A 172 7.41 -7.68 -14.83
N LEU A 173 6.57 -8.30 -15.66
CA LEU A 173 6.04 -7.68 -16.88
C LEU A 173 5.23 -6.42 -16.57
N ALA A 174 4.40 -6.41 -15.52
CA ALA A 174 3.69 -5.22 -15.08
C ALA A 174 4.66 -4.08 -14.72
N ALA A 175 5.72 -4.38 -13.95
CA ALA A 175 6.75 -3.39 -13.62
C ALA A 175 7.50 -2.88 -14.87
N LEU A 176 7.83 -3.75 -15.82
CA LEU A 176 8.44 -3.36 -17.09
C LEU A 176 7.51 -2.50 -17.95
N ILE A 177 6.20 -2.76 -17.94
CA ILE A 177 5.21 -1.89 -18.59
C ILE A 177 5.23 -0.50 -17.94
N GLY A 178 5.25 -0.45 -16.60
CA GLY A 178 5.37 0.81 -15.86
C GLY A 178 6.65 1.58 -16.21
N LEU A 179 7.79 0.90 -16.21
CA LEU A 179 9.08 1.46 -16.63
C LEU A 179 9.01 2.00 -18.07
N GLY A 180 8.40 1.26 -18.99
CA GLY A 180 8.20 1.69 -20.37
C GLY A 180 7.38 2.97 -20.46
N LEU A 181 6.27 3.06 -19.72
CA LEU A 181 5.44 4.26 -19.66
C LEU A 181 6.20 5.48 -19.10
N ALA A 182 7.12 5.26 -18.16
CA ALA A 182 7.95 6.33 -17.59
C ALA A 182 9.02 6.87 -18.55
N THR A 183 9.38 6.12 -19.60
CA THR A 183 10.35 6.59 -20.62
C THR A 183 9.73 7.47 -21.70
N VAL A 184 8.40 7.62 -21.72
CA VAL A 184 7.69 8.49 -22.68
C VAL A 184 7.97 9.95 -22.33
N GLY A 185 8.35 10.75 -23.33
CA GLY A 185 8.62 12.18 -23.18
C GLY A 185 10.05 12.56 -23.56
N VAL A 186 10.41 13.80 -23.26
CA VAL A 186 11.77 14.32 -23.47
C VAL A 186 12.75 13.69 -22.49
N ASP A 187 13.86 13.15 -23.01
CA ASP A 187 14.97 12.71 -22.16
C ASP A 187 15.70 13.91 -21.57
N ALA A 188 15.70 14.03 -20.24
CA ALA A 188 16.30 15.16 -19.53
C ALA A 188 17.83 15.32 -19.77
N ASN A 189 18.52 14.26 -20.17
CA ASN A 189 19.98 14.29 -20.39
C ASN A 189 20.36 14.67 -21.82
N THR A 190 19.61 14.19 -22.81
CA THR A 190 19.93 14.35 -24.24
C THR A 190 19.00 15.30 -24.98
N GLY A 191 17.86 15.66 -24.41
CA GLY A 191 16.81 16.47 -25.05
C GLY A 191 16.03 15.73 -26.14
N VAL A 192 16.26 14.42 -26.31
CA VAL A 192 15.59 13.63 -27.35
C VAL A 192 14.18 13.24 -26.91
N TYR A 193 13.20 13.46 -27.79
CA TYR A 193 11.83 12.99 -27.60
C TYR A 193 11.73 11.47 -27.80
N ARG A 194 11.24 10.77 -26.79
CA ARG A 194 11.07 9.30 -26.79
C ARG A 194 9.59 8.95 -26.74
N PHE A 195 9.14 8.12 -27.69
CA PHE A 195 7.77 7.60 -27.72
C PHE A 195 6.66 8.67 -27.69
N THR A 196 6.94 9.87 -28.19
CA THR A 196 5.98 10.98 -28.24
C THR A 196 5.06 10.94 -29.46
N PHE A 197 5.43 10.15 -30.49
CA PHE A 197 4.66 9.99 -31.74
C PHE A 197 4.28 11.33 -32.39
N ASP A 198 5.21 12.30 -32.38
CA ASP A 198 5.03 13.68 -32.87
C ASP A 198 3.87 14.46 -32.20
N ASN A 199 3.35 13.97 -31.08
CA ASN A 199 2.32 14.65 -30.32
C ASN A 199 2.95 15.52 -29.22
N VAL A 200 2.73 16.83 -29.29
CA VAL A 200 3.24 17.81 -28.31
C VAL A 200 2.76 17.53 -26.89
N HIS A 201 1.58 16.94 -26.71
CA HIS A 201 1.05 16.62 -25.39
C HIS A 201 1.80 15.47 -24.71
N LEU A 202 2.57 14.68 -25.46
CA LEU A 202 3.43 13.63 -24.90
C LEU A 202 4.88 14.09 -24.71
N SER A 203 5.22 15.32 -25.10
CA SER A 203 6.58 15.87 -24.95
C SER A 203 7.03 15.91 -23.49
N ASP A 204 6.12 16.27 -22.58
CA ASP A 204 6.38 16.33 -21.14
C ASP A 204 6.21 14.96 -20.45
N GLY A 205 6.00 13.91 -21.24
CA GLY A 205 5.72 12.56 -20.78
C GLY A 205 4.29 12.35 -20.30
N ILE A 206 4.01 11.13 -19.84
CA ILE A 206 2.68 10.81 -19.30
C ILE A 206 2.63 11.25 -17.84
N GLN A 207 1.67 12.11 -17.50
CA GLN A 207 1.56 12.64 -16.15
C GLN A 207 1.19 11.55 -15.14
N PHE A 208 1.88 11.53 -13.99
CA PHE A 208 1.68 10.53 -12.95
C PHE A 208 0.22 10.41 -12.50
N ILE A 209 -0.47 11.54 -12.34
CA ILE A 209 -1.86 11.55 -11.91
C ILE A 209 -2.80 10.90 -12.93
N VAL A 210 -2.52 11.07 -14.23
CA VAL A 210 -3.29 10.47 -15.33
C VAL A 210 -3.11 8.95 -15.32
N VAL A 211 -1.88 8.47 -15.09
CA VAL A 211 -1.59 7.03 -14.95
C VAL A 211 -2.32 6.44 -13.75
N VAL A 212 -2.19 7.06 -12.58
CA VAL A 212 -2.83 6.56 -11.35
C VAL A 212 -4.33 6.51 -11.49
N ILE A 213 -4.97 7.59 -11.93
CA ILE A 213 -6.44 7.64 -12.03
C ILE A 213 -6.94 6.69 -13.12
N GLY A 214 -6.26 6.61 -14.27
CA GLY A 214 -6.60 5.64 -15.30
C GLY A 214 -6.53 4.21 -14.76
N LEU A 215 -5.36 3.81 -14.26
CA LEU A 215 -5.09 2.43 -13.83
C LEU A 215 -5.78 2.01 -12.55
N PHE A 216 -6.16 2.94 -11.66
CA PHE A 216 -6.79 2.62 -10.37
C PHE A 216 -8.26 3.04 -10.30
N SER A 217 -8.62 4.27 -10.64
CA SER A 217 -10.00 4.74 -10.53
C SER A 217 -10.87 4.27 -11.70
N VAL A 218 -10.45 4.55 -12.94
CA VAL A 218 -11.27 4.24 -14.13
C VAL A 218 -11.35 2.74 -14.37
N SER A 219 -10.23 2.02 -14.27
CA SER A 219 -10.24 0.57 -14.45
C SER A 219 -11.08 -0.16 -13.40
N GLU A 220 -11.12 0.34 -12.16
CA GLU A 220 -11.96 -0.20 -11.08
C GLU A 220 -13.43 0.07 -11.35
N ILE A 221 -13.80 1.27 -11.81
CA ILE A 221 -15.16 1.57 -12.25
C ILE A 221 -15.64 0.55 -13.30
N LEU A 222 -14.81 0.24 -14.30
CA LEU A 222 -15.16 -0.72 -15.35
C LEU A 222 -15.37 -2.14 -14.78
N LEU A 223 -14.56 -2.56 -13.81
CA LEU A 223 -14.74 -3.85 -13.12
C LEU A 223 -16.00 -3.87 -12.24
N MET A 224 -16.30 -2.76 -11.55
CA MET A 224 -17.50 -2.62 -10.74
C MET A 224 -18.78 -2.73 -11.58
N LEU A 225 -18.80 -2.10 -12.76
CA LEU A 225 -19.93 -2.18 -13.68
C LEU A 225 -20.18 -3.62 -14.17
N GLU A 226 -19.11 -4.38 -14.41
CA GLU A 226 -19.21 -5.79 -14.80
C GLU A 226 -19.72 -6.70 -13.67
N SER A 227 -19.27 -6.45 -12.44
CA SER A 227 -19.61 -7.25 -11.26
C SER A 227 -20.99 -6.94 -10.66
N THR A 228 -21.87 -6.31 -11.44
CA THR A 228 -23.29 -6.07 -11.11
C THR A 228 -24.06 -7.39 -11.05
N SER A 229 -23.84 -8.22 -10.01
CA SER A 229 -24.62 -9.43 -9.75
C SER A 229 -24.54 -9.90 -8.30
N ALA A 230 -25.73 -10.23 -7.78
CA ALA A 230 -26.08 -10.84 -6.50
C ALA A 230 -25.81 -9.99 -5.24
N GLY A 231 -26.87 -9.32 -4.78
CA GLY A 231 -26.92 -8.75 -3.43
C GLY A 231 -26.61 -9.81 -2.38
N LYS A 232 -25.43 -9.70 -1.76
CA LYS A 232 -25.06 -10.56 -0.64
C LYS A 232 -25.85 -10.13 0.59
N THR A 233 -26.44 -11.09 1.29
CA THR A 233 -27.12 -10.84 2.56
C THR A 233 -26.10 -10.39 3.60
N ILE A 234 -26.24 -9.15 4.05
CA ILE A 234 -25.43 -8.61 5.15
C ILE A 234 -25.78 -9.37 6.43
N ILE A 235 -24.79 -9.99 7.07
CA ILE A 235 -25.00 -10.61 8.38
C ILE A 235 -25.31 -9.50 9.38
N ARG A 236 -26.56 -9.47 9.87
CA ARG A 236 -26.99 -8.50 10.87
C ARG A 236 -26.21 -8.73 12.15
N LYS A 237 -25.71 -7.66 12.76
CA LYS A 237 -25.01 -7.72 14.05
C LYS A 237 -25.96 -8.30 15.11
N THR A 238 -25.63 -9.50 15.58
CA THR A 238 -26.27 -10.14 16.74
C THR A 238 -25.22 -10.32 17.84
N GLY A 239 -25.65 -10.33 19.10
CA GLY A 239 -24.77 -10.58 20.25
C GLY A 239 -24.04 -9.34 20.81
N ARG A 240 -22.96 -9.59 21.55
CA ARG A 240 -22.20 -8.56 22.30
C ARG A 240 -21.42 -7.62 21.36
N LEU A 241 -21.41 -6.33 21.70
CA LEU A 241 -20.68 -5.31 20.94
C LEU A 241 -19.16 -5.37 21.11
N LEU A 242 -18.69 -5.76 22.29
CA LEU A 242 -17.27 -5.74 22.68
C LEU A 242 -16.80 -7.13 23.11
N PHE A 243 -15.52 -7.40 22.89
CA PHE A 243 -14.82 -8.54 23.48
C PHE A 243 -14.72 -8.42 25.00
N ASN A 244 -14.54 -9.56 25.68
CA ASN A 244 -14.32 -9.61 27.12
C ASN A 244 -12.83 -9.67 27.50
N ARG A 245 -12.51 -9.49 28.79
CA ARG A 245 -11.10 -9.48 29.26
C ARG A 245 -10.31 -10.76 28.94
N LYS A 246 -10.96 -11.93 28.91
CA LYS A 246 -10.29 -13.19 28.56
C LYS A 246 -9.95 -13.24 27.08
N GLU A 247 -10.89 -12.85 26.23
CA GLU A 247 -10.69 -12.71 24.77
C GLU A 247 -9.57 -11.72 24.45
N ALA A 248 -9.48 -10.61 25.21
CA ALA A 248 -8.39 -9.64 25.10
C ALA A 248 -7.03 -10.23 25.47
N ALA A 249 -6.96 -10.92 26.62
CA ALA A 249 -5.73 -11.53 27.10
C ALA A 249 -5.20 -12.62 26.16
N GLU A 250 -6.11 -13.40 25.56
CA GLU A 250 -5.76 -14.42 24.56
C GLU A 250 -5.16 -13.80 23.28
N CYS A 251 -5.60 -12.60 22.91
CA CYS A 251 -5.13 -11.91 21.71
C CYS A 251 -3.92 -11.00 21.94
N ALA A 252 -3.57 -10.67 23.20
CA ALA A 252 -2.52 -9.70 23.51
C ALA A 252 -1.15 -10.11 22.94
N MET A 253 -0.72 -11.35 23.20
CA MET A 253 0.56 -11.86 22.67
C MET A 253 0.55 -12.08 21.15
N PRO A 254 -0.48 -12.70 20.55
CA PRO A 254 -0.62 -12.76 19.10
C PRO A 254 -0.56 -11.39 18.43
N THR A 255 -1.25 -10.39 18.99
CA THR A 255 -1.23 -9.01 18.50
C THR A 255 0.19 -8.46 18.55
N LEU A 256 0.85 -8.50 19.71
CA LEU A 256 2.21 -7.95 19.87
C LEU A 256 3.22 -8.59 18.90
N ARG A 257 3.26 -9.93 18.84
CA ARG A 257 4.15 -10.67 17.92
C ARG A 257 3.86 -10.30 16.47
N SER A 258 2.59 -10.24 16.11
CA SER A 258 2.18 -9.96 14.74
C SER A 258 2.46 -8.52 14.33
N SER A 259 2.35 -7.56 15.26
CA SER A 259 2.78 -6.17 15.05
C SER A 259 4.28 -6.09 14.74
N PHE A 260 5.12 -6.82 15.47
CA PHE A 260 6.57 -6.86 15.18
C PHE A 260 6.87 -7.46 13.81
N ILE A 261 6.26 -8.62 13.48
CA ILE A 261 6.45 -9.25 12.17
C ILE A 261 5.95 -8.32 11.05
N GLY A 262 4.76 -7.76 11.21
CA GLY A 262 4.16 -6.84 10.24
C GLY A 262 5.00 -5.59 10.02
N PHE A 263 5.55 -5.00 11.07
CA PHE A 263 6.45 -3.85 10.98
C PHE A 263 7.66 -4.14 10.08
N PHE A 264 8.41 -5.22 10.35
CA PHE A 264 9.59 -5.56 9.55
C PHE A 264 9.26 -5.98 8.12
N VAL A 265 8.14 -6.69 7.93
CA VAL A 265 7.64 -7.01 6.58
C VAL A 265 7.25 -5.74 5.84
N GLY A 266 6.68 -4.73 6.52
CA GLY A 266 6.32 -3.44 5.92
C GLY A 266 7.52 -2.60 5.50
N ILE A 267 8.65 -2.70 6.21
CA ILE A 267 9.90 -2.01 5.81
C ILE A 267 10.45 -2.59 4.51
N LEU A 268 10.24 -3.89 4.25
CA LEU A 268 10.73 -4.53 3.03
C LEU A 268 9.91 -4.05 1.82
N PRO A 269 10.55 -3.42 0.81
CA PRO A 269 9.87 -3.02 -0.41
C PRO A 269 9.11 -4.19 -1.01
N GLY A 270 7.80 -4.07 -1.17
CA GLY A 270 6.99 -5.05 -1.87
C GLY A 270 6.58 -6.31 -1.17
N ALA A 271 6.96 -6.52 0.07
CA ALA A 271 6.35 -7.59 0.84
C ALA A 271 4.91 -7.20 1.24
N GLY A 272 4.73 -5.97 1.72
CA GLY A 272 3.44 -5.36 1.98
C GLY A 272 2.55 -6.10 3.00
N ALA A 273 1.37 -5.51 3.23
CA ALA A 273 0.43 -6.00 4.22
C ALA A 273 -0.11 -7.42 3.95
N THR A 274 -0.31 -7.79 2.69
CA THR A 274 -0.86 -9.09 2.31
C THR A 274 0.03 -10.25 2.79
N ILE A 275 1.35 -10.11 2.62
CA ILE A 275 2.30 -11.14 3.05
C ILE A 275 2.45 -11.13 4.57
N ALA A 276 2.48 -9.95 5.18
CA ALA A 276 2.50 -9.81 6.64
C ALA A 276 1.34 -10.56 7.27
N SER A 277 0.10 -10.30 6.84
CA SER A 277 -1.11 -10.96 7.33
C SER A 277 -1.09 -12.47 7.11
N ALA A 278 -0.59 -12.93 5.95
CA ALA A 278 -0.53 -14.36 5.65
C ALA A 278 0.47 -15.08 6.54
N ILE A 279 1.67 -14.52 6.73
CA ILE A 279 2.72 -15.10 7.57
C ILE A 279 2.26 -15.17 9.03
N THR A 280 1.67 -14.10 9.57
CA THR A 280 1.26 -14.07 10.98
C THR A 280 0.09 -15.01 11.24
N TYR A 281 -0.89 -15.11 10.34
CA TYR A 281 -1.96 -16.10 10.44
C TYR A 281 -1.42 -17.53 10.48
N MET A 282 -0.52 -17.90 9.54
CA MET A 282 0.10 -19.23 9.52
C MET A 282 0.95 -19.49 10.76
N THR A 283 1.65 -18.47 11.26
CA THR A 283 2.49 -18.56 12.46
C THR A 283 1.65 -18.82 13.70
N GLU A 284 0.56 -18.08 13.89
CA GLU A 284 -0.37 -18.32 15.00
C GLU A 284 -1.01 -19.69 14.94
N LYS A 285 -1.44 -20.12 13.74
CA LYS A 285 -1.99 -21.46 13.55
C LYS A 285 -0.98 -22.53 13.97
N LYS A 286 0.28 -22.41 13.53
CA LYS A 286 1.35 -23.35 13.89
C LYS A 286 1.64 -23.35 15.40
N LEU A 287 1.74 -22.17 16.01
CA LEU A 287 2.03 -22.03 17.45
C LEU A 287 0.89 -22.50 18.35
N SER A 288 -0.34 -22.49 17.84
CA SER A 288 -1.49 -23.11 18.52
C SER A 288 -1.49 -24.64 18.46
N GLY A 289 -0.43 -25.28 17.94
CA GLY A 289 -0.38 -26.73 17.73
C GLY A 289 -1.19 -27.19 16.52
N ASN A 290 -1.38 -26.31 15.52
CA ASN A 290 -2.29 -26.53 14.38
C ASN A 290 -3.73 -26.79 14.81
N SER A 291 -4.23 -26.00 15.76
CA SER A 291 -5.61 -26.11 16.23
C SER A 291 -6.63 -26.07 15.08
N ASP A 292 -7.59 -26.98 15.13
CA ASP A 292 -8.71 -27.06 14.18
C ASP A 292 -9.72 -25.90 14.30
N SER A 293 -9.50 -24.98 15.24
CA SER A 293 -10.30 -23.76 15.44
C SER A 293 -10.04 -22.70 14.38
N PHE A 294 -8.84 -22.63 13.80
CA PHE A 294 -8.50 -21.66 12.74
C PHE A 294 -9.28 -21.96 11.46
N GLY A 295 -9.87 -20.93 10.87
CA GLY A 295 -10.83 -21.02 9.76
C GLY A 295 -12.26 -21.33 10.21
N LYS A 296 -12.50 -21.53 11.52
CA LYS A 296 -13.81 -21.79 12.12
C LYS A 296 -14.22 -20.71 13.13
N GLY A 297 -13.48 -19.60 13.21
CA GLY A 297 -13.80 -18.46 14.06
C GLY A 297 -12.92 -18.34 15.30
N ASP A 298 -11.64 -18.68 15.17
CA ASP A 298 -10.63 -18.44 16.20
C ASP A 298 -10.30 -16.94 16.28
N ILE A 299 -10.41 -16.37 17.48
CA ILE A 299 -10.20 -14.93 17.68
C ILE A 299 -8.76 -14.50 17.38
N ARG A 300 -7.78 -15.39 17.57
CA ARG A 300 -6.37 -15.13 17.26
C ARG A 300 -6.15 -15.06 15.75
N GLY A 301 -6.93 -15.81 14.98
CA GLY A 301 -6.98 -15.77 13.52
C GLY A 301 -7.53 -14.45 12.96
N VAL A 302 -8.15 -13.61 13.79
CA VAL A 302 -8.56 -12.24 13.44
C VAL A 302 -7.53 -11.21 13.94
N ALA A 303 -7.10 -11.34 15.20
CA ALA A 303 -6.22 -10.39 15.85
C ALA A 303 -4.82 -10.30 15.19
N ALA A 304 -4.23 -11.45 14.87
CA ALA A 304 -2.88 -11.52 14.31
C ALA A 304 -2.73 -10.92 12.90
N PRO A 305 -3.56 -11.29 11.90
CA PRO A 305 -3.46 -10.68 10.58
C PRO A 305 -3.79 -9.18 10.63
N GLU A 306 -4.73 -8.73 11.45
CA GLU A 306 -5.08 -7.30 11.56
C GLU A 306 -3.95 -6.45 12.16
N ALA A 307 -3.29 -6.95 13.21
CA ALA A 307 -2.12 -6.30 13.80
C ALA A 307 -0.97 -6.21 12.79
N ALA A 308 -0.71 -7.30 12.05
CA ALA A 308 0.34 -7.36 11.04
C ALA A 308 0.06 -6.45 9.84
N ASN A 309 -1.18 -6.44 9.37
CA ASN A 309 -1.66 -5.59 8.28
C ASN A 309 -1.35 -4.11 8.57
N ASN A 310 -1.86 -3.63 9.70
CA ASN A 310 -1.76 -2.22 10.07
C ASN A 310 -0.32 -1.83 10.46
N ALA A 311 0.43 -2.73 11.12
CA ALA A 311 1.84 -2.51 11.37
C ALA A 311 2.66 -2.44 10.08
N SER A 312 2.34 -3.27 9.08
CA SER A 312 2.98 -3.22 7.76
C SER A 312 2.61 -1.96 6.99
N ALA A 313 1.36 -1.50 7.07
CA ALA A 313 0.92 -0.27 6.43
C ALA A 313 1.70 0.94 6.98
N CYS A 314 1.80 1.07 8.30
CA CYS A 314 2.63 2.10 8.93
C CYS A 314 4.12 1.91 8.63
N GLY A 315 4.64 0.68 8.71
CA GLY A 315 6.06 0.37 8.42
C GLY A 315 6.47 0.72 6.99
N SER A 316 5.56 0.63 6.02
CA SER A 316 5.82 0.96 4.61
C SER A 316 6.16 2.43 4.35
N PHE A 317 5.86 3.33 5.28
CA PHE A 317 6.27 4.73 5.21
C PHE A 317 7.78 4.92 5.41
N ILE A 318 8.45 4.04 6.17
CA ILE A 318 9.87 4.18 6.47
C ILE A 318 10.73 4.20 5.20
N PRO A 319 10.72 3.16 4.34
CA PRO A 319 11.53 3.18 3.12
C PRO A 319 11.09 4.28 2.16
N MET A 320 9.79 4.63 2.14
CA MET A 320 9.29 5.71 1.29
C MET A 320 9.91 7.06 1.68
N LEU A 321 9.88 7.40 2.97
CA LEU A 321 10.40 8.68 3.47
C LEU A 321 11.93 8.74 3.50
N THR A 322 12.61 7.62 3.76
CA THR A 322 14.07 7.59 4.02
C THR A 322 14.92 7.21 2.81
N LEU A 323 14.41 6.34 1.95
CA LEU A 323 15.14 5.78 0.80
C LEU A 323 14.57 6.27 -0.53
N GLY A 324 13.41 6.93 -0.54
CA GLY A 324 12.70 7.20 -1.79
C GLY A 324 12.21 5.92 -2.48
N VAL A 325 11.98 4.85 -1.72
CA VAL A 325 11.48 3.56 -2.25
C VAL A 325 10.19 3.14 -1.55
N PRO A 326 9.09 2.90 -2.27
CA PRO A 326 7.82 2.60 -1.63
C PRO A 326 7.79 1.17 -1.06
N GLY A 327 7.25 1.02 0.16
CA GLY A 327 7.06 -0.28 0.80
C GLY A 327 5.88 -1.09 0.25
N SER A 328 4.87 -0.40 -0.31
CA SER A 328 3.65 -0.96 -0.87
C SER A 328 3.19 -0.19 -2.11
N GLY A 329 2.24 -0.75 -2.87
CA GLY A 329 1.60 -0.04 -3.99
C GLY A 329 0.92 1.26 -3.57
N THR A 330 0.36 1.33 -2.35
CA THR A 330 -0.26 2.56 -1.83
C THR A 330 0.79 3.63 -1.58
N THR A 331 1.92 3.27 -0.97
CA THR A 331 3.03 4.22 -0.79
C THR A 331 3.70 4.62 -2.10
N ALA A 332 3.63 3.80 -3.15
CA ALA A 332 4.09 4.21 -4.49
C ALA A 332 3.20 5.33 -5.04
N VAL A 333 1.88 5.26 -4.82
CA VAL A 333 0.97 6.34 -5.18
C VAL A 333 1.26 7.60 -4.36
N MET A 334 1.51 7.46 -3.06
CA MET A 334 1.86 8.59 -2.18
C MET A 334 3.21 9.22 -2.53
N MET A 335 4.18 8.42 -2.96
CA MET A 335 5.47 8.92 -3.45
C MET A 335 5.30 9.76 -4.71
N GLY A 336 4.55 9.28 -5.70
CA GLY A 336 4.27 10.10 -6.88
C GLY A 336 3.44 11.35 -6.55
N ALA A 337 2.59 11.30 -5.50
CA ALA A 337 1.93 12.49 -4.99
C ALA A 337 2.93 13.52 -4.44
N LEU A 338 3.95 13.09 -3.69
CA LEU A 338 5.03 13.98 -3.23
C LEU A 338 5.80 14.57 -4.41
N THR A 339 6.08 13.79 -5.45
CA THR A 339 6.70 14.28 -6.69
C THR A 339 5.85 15.36 -7.36
N LEU A 340 4.52 15.23 -7.38
CA LEU A 340 3.63 16.29 -7.89
C LEU A 340 3.71 17.59 -7.07
N TYR A 341 4.01 17.50 -5.78
CA TYR A 341 4.30 18.64 -4.91
C TYR A 341 5.76 19.12 -5.02
N ASN A 342 6.54 18.61 -5.99
CA ASN A 342 7.96 18.86 -6.17
C ASN A 342 8.83 18.47 -4.95
N ILE A 343 8.37 17.48 -4.18
CA ILE A 343 9.09 16.92 -3.05
C ILE A 343 9.63 15.56 -3.45
N THR A 344 10.95 15.41 -3.38
CA THR A 344 11.60 14.12 -3.65
C THR A 344 11.84 13.40 -2.32
N PRO A 345 11.18 12.25 -2.07
CA PRO A 345 11.41 11.49 -0.85
C PRO A 345 12.81 10.90 -0.83
N GLY A 346 13.43 10.83 0.36
CA GLY A 346 14.81 10.38 0.50
C GLY A 346 15.47 10.89 1.78
N PRO A 347 16.78 10.63 1.95
CA PRO A 347 17.50 10.91 3.19
C PRO A 347 17.39 12.38 3.63
N GLY A 348 17.46 13.31 2.67
CA GLY A 348 17.40 14.75 2.90
C GLY A 348 16.03 15.24 3.37
N MET A 349 14.96 14.46 3.23
CA MET A 349 13.61 14.91 3.59
C MET A 349 13.46 15.18 5.08
N PHE A 350 14.19 14.45 5.94
CA PHE A 350 14.20 14.66 7.40
C PHE A 350 14.87 15.97 7.82
N THR A 351 15.76 16.51 6.99
CA THR A 351 16.50 17.76 7.26
C THR A 351 15.94 18.95 6.50
N GLU A 352 15.53 18.74 5.25
CA GLU A 352 15.04 19.80 4.34
C GLU A 352 13.54 20.05 4.48
N GLN A 353 12.77 19.03 4.83
CA GLN A 353 11.31 19.09 4.95
C GLN A 353 10.82 18.49 6.28
N PRO A 354 11.36 18.92 7.44
CA PRO A 354 11.04 18.31 8.73
C PRO A 354 9.56 18.41 9.09
N ASP A 355 8.90 19.51 8.71
CA ASP A 355 7.46 19.72 8.96
C ASP A 355 6.59 18.66 8.28
N ILE A 356 6.96 18.23 7.07
CA ILE A 356 6.21 17.22 6.31
C ILE A 356 6.39 15.85 6.94
N VAL A 357 7.64 15.46 7.23
CA VAL A 357 7.95 14.12 7.77
C VAL A 357 7.41 13.97 9.19
N TRP A 358 7.76 14.89 10.09
CA TRP A 358 7.35 14.80 11.49
C TRP A 358 5.88 15.15 11.67
N GLY A 359 5.33 16.06 10.86
CA GLY A 359 3.90 16.32 10.79
C GLY A 359 3.10 15.08 10.37
N LEU A 360 3.58 14.33 9.37
CA LEU A 360 3.00 13.04 8.99
C LEU A 360 3.06 12.02 10.13
N ILE A 361 4.21 11.85 10.78
CA ILE A 361 4.38 10.87 11.88
C ILE A 361 3.44 11.21 13.04
N ALA A 362 3.35 12.49 13.43
CA ALA A 362 2.44 12.95 14.46
C ALA A 362 0.97 12.75 14.04
N ALA A 363 0.63 13.07 12.78
CA ALA A 363 -0.71 12.85 12.24
C ALA A 363 -1.09 11.37 12.20
N LEU A 364 -0.17 10.45 11.90
CA LEU A 364 -0.42 9.01 11.99
C LEU A 364 -0.78 8.57 13.41
N LEU A 365 -0.11 9.12 14.43
CA LEU A 365 -0.44 8.83 15.83
C LEU A 365 -1.85 9.33 16.19
N ILE A 366 -2.15 10.59 15.86
CA ILE A 366 -3.46 11.21 16.10
C ILE A 366 -4.56 10.45 15.36
N ALA A 367 -4.34 10.16 14.07
CA ALA A 367 -5.28 9.46 13.23
C ALA A 367 -5.53 8.03 13.70
N ASN A 368 -4.52 7.32 14.23
CA ASN A 368 -4.72 6.00 14.81
C ASN A 368 -5.69 6.04 16.03
N ILE A 369 -5.58 7.09 16.86
CA ILE A 369 -6.52 7.33 17.97
C ILE A 369 -7.91 7.67 17.43
N ILE A 370 -8.01 8.60 16.46
CA ILE A 370 -9.27 8.97 15.81
C ILE A 370 -9.95 7.73 15.21
N LEU A 371 -9.22 6.88 14.50
CA LEU A 371 -9.74 5.68 13.86
C LEU A 371 -10.33 4.72 14.88
N LEU A 372 -9.65 4.46 16.01
CA LEU A 372 -10.17 3.59 17.05
C LEU A 372 -11.46 4.15 17.67
N ILE A 373 -11.43 5.43 18.05
CA ILE A 373 -12.56 6.13 18.69
C ILE A 373 -13.75 6.26 17.73
N MET A 374 -13.51 6.46 16.45
CA MET A 374 -14.53 6.62 15.42
C MET A 374 -15.09 5.28 14.98
N ASN A 375 -14.23 4.29 14.69
CA ASN A 375 -14.67 3.04 14.10
C ASN A 375 -15.55 2.20 15.03
N ILE A 376 -15.27 2.14 16.33
CA ILE A 376 -16.01 1.27 17.27
C ILE A 376 -17.48 1.74 17.46
N PRO A 377 -17.77 3.02 17.74
CA PRO A 377 -19.15 3.51 17.85
C PRO A 377 -19.87 3.55 16.51
N MET A 378 -19.18 3.93 15.43
CA MET A 378 -19.80 4.16 14.13
C MET A 378 -19.91 2.90 13.26
N ILE A 379 -19.60 1.69 13.78
CA ILE A 379 -19.81 0.41 13.06
C ILE A 379 -21.22 0.34 12.45
N GLY A 380 -22.25 0.77 13.19
CA GLY A 380 -23.63 0.76 12.70
C GLY A 380 -23.85 1.65 11.47
N LEU A 381 -23.14 2.77 11.38
CA LEU A 381 -23.16 3.65 10.22
C LEU A 381 -22.40 3.03 9.04
N PHE A 382 -21.17 2.58 9.29
CA PHE A 382 -20.32 1.96 8.27
C PHE A 382 -20.95 0.70 7.66
N THR A 383 -21.64 -0.10 8.46
CA THR A 383 -22.38 -1.27 7.97
C THR A 383 -23.57 -0.91 7.09
N ARG A 384 -24.23 0.23 7.33
CA ARG A 384 -25.26 0.75 6.40
C ARG A 384 -24.63 1.31 5.13
N MET A 385 -23.42 1.85 5.18
CA MET A 385 -22.73 2.33 3.97
C MET A 385 -22.38 1.20 2.99
N LEU A 386 -22.30 -0.05 3.46
CA LEU A 386 -22.17 -1.23 2.57
C LEU A 386 -23.36 -1.41 1.63
N THR A 387 -24.51 -0.79 1.91
CA THR A 387 -25.69 -0.82 1.01
C THR A 387 -25.74 0.36 0.05
N ILE A 388 -24.72 1.22 0.01
CA ILE A 388 -24.66 2.30 -0.98
C ILE A 388 -24.58 1.66 -2.37
N PRO A 389 -25.52 1.99 -3.26
CA PRO A 389 -25.60 1.31 -4.55
C PRO A 389 -24.53 1.82 -5.52
N LEU A 390 -24.05 0.91 -6.38
CA LEU A 390 -23.02 1.21 -7.38
C LEU A 390 -23.41 2.35 -8.33
N TRP A 391 -24.71 2.54 -8.61
CA TRP A 391 -25.19 3.64 -9.47
C TRP A 391 -24.93 5.03 -8.90
N PHE A 392 -24.66 5.16 -7.60
CA PHE A 392 -24.22 6.42 -6.99
C PHE A 392 -22.69 6.50 -6.92
N LEU A 393 -22.04 5.41 -6.51
CA LEU A 393 -20.60 5.36 -6.29
C LEU A 393 -19.81 5.57 -7.58
N VAL A 394 -20.20 4.89 -8.66
CA VAL A 394 -19.48 4.93 -9.95
C VAL A 394 -19.48 6.35 -10.55
N PRO A 395 -20.63 7.05 -10.70
CA PRO A 395 -20.63 8.43 -11.19
C PRO A 395 -19.86 9.40 -10.29
N ALA A 396 -19.92 9.22 -8.97
CA ALA A 396 -19.19 10.07 -8.03
C ALA A 396 -17.67 9.94 -8.23
N ILE A 397 -17.15 8.70 -8.28
CA ILE A 397 -15.71 8.45 -8.52
C ILE A 397 -15.29 8.99 -9.89
N ALA A 398 -16.10 8.74 -10.93
CA ALA A 398 -15.83 9.25 -12.28
C ALA A 398 -15.73 10.78 -12.32
N THR A 399 -16.66 11.47 -11.65
CA THR A 399 -16.71 12.93 -11.59
C THR A 399 -15.49 13.48 -10.85
N VAL A 400 -15.17 12.96 -9.67
CA VAL A 400 -14.00 13.39 -8.89
C VAL A 400 -12.71 13.13 -9.67
N SER A 401 -12.60 11.99 -10.33
CA SER A 401 -11.45 11.62 -11.17
C SER A 401 -11.25 12.57 -12.34
N ALA A 402 -12.34 12.86 -13.09
CA ALA A 402 -12.27 13.75 -14.25
C ALA A 402 -11.98 15.20 -13.86
N VAL A 403 -12.66 15.72 -12.83
CA VAL A 403 -12.38 17.07 -12.29
C VAL A 403 -10.93 17.15 -11.81
N GLY A 404 -10.45 16.10 -11.16
CA GLY A 404 -9.11 15.96 -10.66
C GLY A 404 -8.01 16.08 -11.72
N VAL A 405 -8.11 15.27 -12.77
CA VAL A 405 -7.17 15.32 -13.91
C VAL A 405 -7.20 16.70 -14.57
N TYR A 406 -8.40 17.22 -14.80
CA TYR A 406 -8.57 18.49 -15.49
C TYR A 406 -8.06 19.69 -14.69
N ALA A 407 -8.18 19.66 -13.35
CA ALA A 407 -7.81 20.78 -12.49
C ALA A 407 -6.30 21.12 -12.52
N ILE A 408 -5.44 20.21 -12.94
CA ILE A 408 -3.98 20.40 -12.89
C ILE A 408 -3.47 21.11 -14.14
N HIS A 409 -3.68 20.52 -15.32
CA HIS A 409 -3.16 21.09 -16.58
C HIS A 409 -4.25 21.69 -17.48
N SER A 410 -5.53 21.55 -17.12
CA SER A 410 -6.66 22.01 -17.95
C SER A 410 -6.63 21.49 -19.38
N THR A 411 -6.09 20.28 -19.60
CA THR A 411 -6.01 19.66 -20.93
C THR A 411 -7.08 18.58 -21.11
N THR A 412 -7.67 18.53 -22.30
CA THR A 412 -8.60 17.46 -22.68
C THR A 412 -7.87 16.19 -23.09
N PHE A 413 -6.62 16.30 -23.54
CA PHE A 413 -5.77 15.16 -23.87
C PHE A 413 -5.57 14.24 -22.67
N ASP A 414 -5.30 14.80 -21.49
CA ASP A 414 -5.12 14.03 -20.25
C ASP A 414 -6.39 13.26 -19.86
N LEU A 415 -7.58 13.81 -20.12
CA LEU A 415 -8.85 13.12 -19.88
C LEU A 415 -9.03 11.91 -20.81
N LEU A 416 -8.69 12.05 -22.09
CA LEU A 416 -8.75 10.96 -23.06
C LEU A 416 -7.71 9.88 -22.73
N LEU A 417 -6.49 10.29 -22.38
CA LEU A 417 -5.42 9.40 -21.99
C LEU A 417 -5.76 8.64 -20.70
N MET A 418 -6.35 9.31 -19.71
CA MET A 418 -6.88 8.69 -18.48
C MET A 418 -7.87 7.58 -18.81
N VAL A 419 -8.83 7.82 -19.72
CA VAL A 419 -9.80 6.81 -20.15
C VAL A 419 -9.11 5.66 -20.89
N GLY A 420 -8.18 5.96 -21.80
CA GLY A 420 -7.40 4.95 -22.53
C GLY A 420 -6.58 4.05 -21.60
N LEU A 421 -5.87 4.65 -20.64
CA LEU A 421 -5.15 3.92 -19.60
C LEU A 421 -6.10 3.15 -18.67
N GLY A 422 -7.31 3.66 -18.43
CA GLY A 422 -8.35 2.94 -17.68
C GLY A 422 -8.83 1.68 -18.37
N ILE A 423 -9.06 1.73 -19.68
CA ILE A 423 -9.40 0.56 -20.49
C ILE A 423 -8.22 -0.42 -20.50
N PHE A 424 -6.99 0.08 -20.70
CA PHE A 424 -5.79 -0.75 -20.65
C PHE A 424 -5.61 -1.44 -19.30
N GLY A 425 -5.76 -0.71 -18.20
CA GLY A 425 -5.74 -1.23 -16.84
C GLY A 425 -6.81 -2.29 -16.60
N TYR A 426 -8.03 -2.07 -17.10
CA TYR A 426 -9.13 -3.04 -17.03
C TYR A 426 -8.75 -4.37 -17.72
N ILE A 427 -8.17 -4.32 -18.92
CA ILE A 427 -7.69 -5.51 -19.66
C ILE A 427 -6.58 -6.22 -18.88
N LEU A 428 -5.60 -5.48 -18.36
CA LEU A 428 -4.51 -6.06 -17.57
C LEU A 428 -5.05 -6.75 -16.30
N ARG A 429 -6.02 -6.16 -15.61
CA ARG A 429 -6.66 -6.75 -14.43
C ARG A 429 -7.43 -8.02 -14.77
N LYS A 430 -8.16 -8.05 -15.90
CA LYS A 430 -8.79 -9.27 -16.45
C LYS A 430 -7.78 -10.38 -16.71
N MET A 431 -6.60 -10.01 -17.19
CA MET A 431 -5.49 -10.93 -17.40
C MET A 431 -4.75 -11.29 -16.10
N ASN A 432 -5.21 -10.84 -14.92
CA ASN A 432 -4.59 -11.05 -13.61
C ASN A 432 -3.17 -10.48 -13.50
N PHE A 433 -2.90 -9.34 -14.15
CA PHE A 433 -1.68 -8.57 -13.88
C PHE A 433 -1.88 -7.74 -12.60
N PRO A 434 -0.89 -7.71 -11.71
CA PRO A 434 -0.95 -6.87 -10.53
C PRO A 434 -0.66 -5.41 -10.90
N MET A 435 -1.53 -4.48 -10.51
CA MET A 435 -1.35 -3.05 -10.80
C MET A 435 -0.26 -2.39 -9.94
N SER A 436 -0.05 -2.88 -8.71
CA SER A 436 0.94 -2.33 -7.78
C SER A 436 2.37 -2.33 -8.35
N PRO A 437 2.90 -3.43 -8.92
CA PRO A 437 4.18 -3.41 -9.61
C PRO A 437 4.24 -2.49 -10.84
N LEU A 438 3.12 -2.30 -11.56
CA LEU A 438 3.08 -1.39 -12.71
C LEU A 438 3.29 0.05 -12.25
N ILE A 439 2.51 0.53 -11.27
CA ILE A 439 2.65 1.91 -10.80
C ILE A 439 4.01 2.15 -10.14
N LEU A 440 4.55 1.13 -9.45
CA LEU A 440 5.92 1.18 -8.96
C LEU A 440 6.91 1.40 -10.09
N GLY A 441 6.87 0.55 -11.13
CA GLY A 441 7.79 0.66 -12.26
C GLY A 441 7.69 2.03 -12.92
N PHE A 442 6.48 2.60 -12.97
CA PHE A 442 6.27 3.95 -13.46
C PHE A 442 6.93 5.02 -12.57
N VAL A 443 6.66 5.00 -11.27
CA VAL A 443 7.20 6.00 -10.32
C VAL A 443 8.72 5.90 -10.19
N LEU A 444 9.26 4.67 -10.11
CA LEU A 444 10.69 4.45 -9.96
C LEU A 444 11.46 4.55 -11.28
N GLY A 445 10.79 4.56 -12.44
CA GLY A 445 11.44 4.45 -13.74
C GLY A 445 12.38 5.60 -14.06
N GLU A 446 11.93 6.83 -13.80
CA GLU A 446 12.76 8.02 -13.97
C GLU A 446 13.98 7.98 -13.03
N MET A 447 13.75 7.68 -11.74
CA MET A 447 14.83 7.56 -10.75
C MET A 447 15.84 6.47 -11.11
N LEU A 448 15.35 5.31 -11.57
CA LEU A 448 16.17 4.18 -12.00
C LEU A 448 17.05 4.58 -13.20
N GLU A 449 16.44 5.17 -14.23
CA GLU A 449 17.14 5.60 -15.44
C GLU A 449 18.18 6.69 -15.14
N GLN A 450 17.80 7.73 -14.40
CA GLN A 450 18.70 8.84 -14.08
C GLN A 450 19.89 8.39 -13.23
N ASN A 451 19.67 7.51 -12.25
CA ASN A 451 20.76 6.99 -11.42
C ASN A 451 21.68 6.05 -12.20
N LEU A 452 21.14 5.20 -13.08
CA LEU A 452 21.95 4.40 -13.99
C LEU A 452 22.84 5.28 -14.89
N ARG A 453 22.25 6.28 -15.53
CA ARG A 453 22.97 7.21 -16.40
C ARG A 453 24.03 7.99 -15.63
N ARG A 454 23.70 8.52 -14.45
CA ARG A 454 24.66 9.20 -13.57
C ARG A 454 25.83 8.30 -13.20
N ALA A 455 25.57 7.05 -12.81
CA ALA A 455 26.64 6.10 -12.50
C ALA A 455 27.53 5.84 -13.73
N LEU A 456 26.94 5.55 -14.89
CA LEU A 456 27.70 5.30 -16.12
C LEU A 456 28.51 6.53 -16.54
N SER A 457 27.97 7.74 -16.44
CA SER A 457 28.69 8.98 -16.72
C SER A 457 29.90 9.17 -15.80
N ILE A 458 29.80 8.85 -14.50
CA ILE A 458 30.94 8.91 -13.56
C ILE A 458 32.05 7.94 -13.98
N SER A 459 31.68 6.78 -14.51
CA SER A 459 32.61 5.75 -14.98
C SER A 459 33.04 5.87 -16.45
N ASN A 460 32.68 6.96 -17.14
CA ASN A 460 32.89 7.10 -18.59
C ASN A 460 32.32 5.93 -19.43
N GLY A 461 31.20 5.37 -19.01
CA GLY A 461 30.50 4.27 -19.68
C GLY A 461 30.89 2.86 -19.22
N GLU A 462 31.79 2.71 -18.26
CA GLU A 462 32.19 1.40 -17.74
C GLU A 462 31.15 0.81 -16.75
N PHE A 463 30.49 -0.28 -17.15
CA PHE A 463 29.52 -0.99 -16.30
C PHE A 463 30.10 -1.55 -14.99
N GLY A 464 31.43 -1.60 -14.84
CA GLY A 464 32.11 -2.02 -13.62
C GLY A 464 31.71 -1.21 -12.38
N ILE A 465 31.29 0.05 -12.55
CA ILE A 465 30.79 0.87 -11.44
C ILE A 465 29.55 0.29 -10.75
N LEU A 466 28.75 -0.49 -11.48
CA LEU A 466 27.57 -1.13 -10.89
C LEU A 466 27.95 -2.25 -9.91
N TRP A 467 29.18 -2.74 -9.92
CA TRP A 467 29.67 -3.76 -8.99
C TRP A 467 30.84 -3.26 -8.12
N SER A 468 31.12 -1.95 -8.10
CA SER A 468 32.27 -1.41 -7.35
C SER A 468 32.04 -1.40 -5.84
N SER A 469 30.79 -1.26 -5.40
CA SER A 469 30.42 -1.10 -4.00
C SER A 469 29.78 -2.36 -3.42
N THR A 470 30.16 -2.70 -2.19
CA THR A 470 29.60 -3.83 -1.44
C THR A 470 28.08 -3.70 -1.28
N ILE A 471 27.56 -2.47 -1.13
CA ILE A 471 26.13 -2.21 -1.01
C ILE A 471 25.43 -2.60 -2.32
N THR A 472 25.92 -2.12 -3.45
CA THR A 472 25.37 -2.42 -4.78
C THR A 472 25.40 -3.91 -5.08
N GLN A 473 26.53 -4.58 -4.81
CA GLN A 473 26.64 -6.04 -4.95
C GLN A 473 25.61 -6.77 -4.08
N SER A 474 25.48 -6.39 -2.80
CA SER A 474 24.53 -7.02 -1.87
C SER A 474 23.09 -6.88 -2.32
N LEU A 475 22.68 -5.68 -2.77
CA LEU A 475 21.32 -5.39 -3.25
C LEU A 475 20.99 -6.14 -4.54
N LEU A 476 21.93 -6.20 -5.51
CA LEU A 476 21.74 -6.94 -6.75
C LEU A 476 21.71 -8.46 -6.51
N ILE A 477 22.54 -8.98 -5.62
CA ILE A 477 22.49 -10.40 -5.22
C ILE A 477 21.14 -10.69 -4.55
N LEU A 478 20.70 -9.87 -3.60
CA LEU A 478 19.39 -10.00 -2.96
C LEU A 478 18.25 -9.95 -3.99
N ALA A 479 18.31 -9.03 -4.95
CA ALA A 479 17.33 -8.92 -6.02
C ALA A 479 17.27 -10.22 -6.85
N ALA A 480 18.43 -10.76 -7.23
CA ALA A 480 18.53 -12.02 -7.95
C ALA A 480 17.97 -13.19 -7.12
N LEU A 481 18.32 -13.28 -5.83
CA LEU A 481 17.84 -14.32 -4.93
C LEU A 481 16.31 -14.27 -4.78
N VAL A 482 15.75 -13.07 -4.62
CA VAL A 482 14.31 -12.84 -4.48
C VAL A 482 13.54 -13.24 -5.75
N LEU A 483 14.13 -13.04 -6.94
CA LEU A 483 13.55 -13.49 -8.21
C LEU A 483 13.68 -15.01 -8.43
N ILE A 484 14.81 -15.61 -8.03
CA ILE A 484 15.18 -16.98 -8.38
C ILE A 484 14.73 -18.02 -7.35
N ILE A 485 14.82 -17.72 -6.05
CA ILE A 485 14.51 -18.68 -4.98
C ILE A 485 13.04 -19.14 -5.00
N PRO A 486 12.03 -18.24 -5.07
CA PRO A 486 10.63 -18.66 -5.05
C PRO A 486 10.24 -19.65 -6.17
N PRO A 487 10.58 -19.43 -7.46
CA PRO A 487 10.26 -20.40 -8.50
C PRO A 487 11.02 -21.73 -8.32
N ILE A 488 12.29 -21.71 -7.91
CA ILE A 488 13.05 -22.94 -7.63
C ILE A 488 12.38 -23.75 -6.52
N LEU A 489 12.03 -23.11 -5.39
CA LEU A 489 11.36 -23.79 -4.28
C LEU A 489 10.00 -24.36 -4.68
N ARG A 490 9.24 -23.66 -5.54
CA ARG A 490 7.97 -24.19 -6.10
C ARG A 490 8.20 -25.44 -6.95
N ILE A 491 9.23 -25.45 -7.80
CA ILE A 491 9.59 -26.61 -8.63
C ILE A 491 10.01 -27.80 -7.76
N ILE A 492 10.87 -27.57 -6.75
CA ILE A 492 11.34 -28.61 -5.83
C ILE A 492 10.17 -29.21 -5.03
N ARG A 493 9.28 -28.37 -4.48
CA ARG A 493 8.10 -28.83 -3.75
C ARG A 493 7.16 -29.65 -4.64
N LYS A 494 6.93 -29.20 -5.88
CA LYS A 494 6.09 -29.93 -6.84
C LYS A 494 6.67 -31.31 -7.17
N ARG A 495 7.99 -31.40 -7.37
CA ARG A 495 8.70 -32.69 -7.57
C ARG A 495 8.60 -33.62 -6.36
N ARG A 496 8.77 -33.10 -5.14
CA ARG A 496 8.62 -33.91 -3.90
C ARG A 496 7.20 -34.45 -3.71
N ILE A 497 6.18 -33.63 -3.96
CA ILE A 497 4.77 -34.06 -3.89
C ILE A 497 4.48 -35.14 -4.95
N GLN A 498 5.03 -35.00 -6.16
CA GLN A 498 4.91 -36.02 -7.21
C GLN A 498 5.62 -37.32 -6.84
N GLN A 499 6.80 -37.26 -6.22
CA GLN A 499 7.53 -38.45 -5.73
C GLN A 499 6.74 -39.18 -4.63
N MET A 500 6.25 -38.47 -3.61
CA MET A 500 5.42 -39.06 -2.54
C MET A 500 4.11 -39.67 -3.07
N ALA A 501 3.50 -39.06 -4.09
CA ALA A 501 2.30 -39.60 -4.74
C ALA A 501 2.58 -40.85 -5.59
N THR A 502 3.84 -41.08 -5.98
CA THR A 502 4.26 -42.26 -6.74
C THR A 502 4.63 -43.41 -5.79
N GLU A 503 5.29 -43.10 -4.66
CA GLU A 503 5.63 -44.09 -3.61
C GLU A 503 4.39 -44.65 -2.87
N ASN A 504 3.32 -43.87 -2.69
CA ASN A 504 2.07 -44.36 -2.10
C ASN A 504 1.20 -45.22 -3.06
N LYS A 505 1.62 -45.39 -4.31
CA LYS A 505 0.91 -46.22 -5.31
C LYS A 505 1.59 -47.55 -5.60
N THR A 506 2.81 -47.74 -5.10
CA THR A 506 3.57 -49.00 -5.11
C THR A 506 3.48 -49.64 -3.73
#